data_AF-A0A1F7D7J9-F1
#
_entry.id   AF-A0A1F7D7J9-F1
#
_cell.length_a   1.000
_cell.length_b   1.000
_cell.length_c   1.000
_cell.angle_alpha   90.00
_cell.angle_beta   90.00
_cell.angle_gamma   90.00
#
_symmetry.space_group_name_H-M   'P 1'
#
loop_
_entity.id
_entity.type
_entity.pdbx_description
1 polymer ?
#
loop_
_entity_poly.entity_id
_entity_poly.type
_entity_poly.pdbx_seq_one_letter_code
_entity_poly.pdbx_strand_id
1 'polypeptide(L)'
;MTKTTTAGELRAMQLPDLSREIKAQVLLIEQLRLGVQLKKEKDTAKLRRERRQLARMKTEWARKTTAQLQGVTKPSTVPTSAKASASALRATADKTADRSASQARS
;
A
#
# COMPACT_ATOMS: atom_id res chain seq x y z
N MET A 1 -16.62 6.85 -7.24
CA MET A 1 -15.38 6.75 -6.42
C MET A 1 -15.61 5.71 -5.34
N THR A 2 -14.91 4.58 -5.38
CA THR A 2 -14.92 3.62 -4.27
C THR A 2 -13.99 4.16 -3.18
N LYS A 3 -14.56 4.43 -2.00
CA LYS A 3 -13.80 4.93 -0.86
C LYS A 3 -12.76 3.88 -0.49
N THR A 4 -11.48 4.26 -0.46
CA THR A 4 -10.42 3.33 -0.05
C THR A 4 -10.54 3.12 1.44
N THR A 5 -11.09 1.98 1.86
CA THR A 5 -11.30 1.64 3.27
C THR A 5 -9.95 1.57 3.98
N THR A 6 -9.83 2.28 5.09
CA THR A 6 -8.58 2.30 5.87
C THR A 6 -8.41 1.00 6.66
N ALA A 7 -7.18 0.70 7.08
CA ALA A 7 -6.93 -0.46 7.93
C ALA A 7 -7.64 -0.38 9.31
N GLY A 8 -7.94 0.83 9.79
CA GLY A 8 -8.75 1.03 11.00
C GLY A 8 -10.20 0.59 10.79
N GLU A 9 -10.80 1.04 9.70
CA GLU A 9 -12.18 0.70 9.31
C GLU A 9 -12.34 -0.81 9.04
N LEU A 10 -11.41 -1.43 8.31
CA LEU A 10 -11.43 -2.87 8.04
C LEU A 10 -11.36 -3.72 9.32
N ARG A 11 -10.63 -3.23 10.33
CA ARG A 11 -10.55 -3.88 11.65
C ARG A 11 -11.85 -3.76 12.43
N ALA A 12 -12.56 -2.63 12.29
CA ALA A 12 -13.83 -2.40 12.97
C ALA A 12 -15.00 -3.18 12.34
N MET A 13 -14.94 -3.48 11.03
CA MET A 13 -16.01 -4.22 10.34
C MET A 13 -16.24 -5.62 10.91
N GLN A 14 -17.50 -6.05 10.97
CA GLN A 14 -17.82 -7.43 11.31
C GLN A 14 -17.42 -8.40 10.19
N LEU A 15 -17.16 -9.67 10.54
CA LEU A 15 -16.78 -10.71 9.59
C LEU A 15 -17.77 -10.87 8.40
N PRO A 16 -19.10 -10.91 8.61
CA PRO A 16 -20.06 -11.02 7.50
C PRO A 16 -20.02 -9.80 6.57
N ASP A 17 -19.93 -8.58 7.13
CA ASP A 17 -19.86 -7.35 6.34
C ASP A 17 -18.56 -7.29 5.53
N LEU A 18 -17.44 -7.69 6.15
CA LEU A 18 -16.15 -7.76 5.47
C LEU A 18 -16.18 -8.77 4.32
N SER A 19 -16.88 -9.91 4.49
CA SER A 19 -17.09 -10.89 3.41
C SER A 19 -17.91 -10.31 2.26
N ARG A 20 -18.99 -9.57 2.55
CA ARG A 20 -19.81 -8.89 1.53
C ARG A 20 -18.98 -7.87 0.76
N GLU A 21 -18.21 -7.05 1.46
CA GLU A 21 -17.35 -6.03 0.84
C GLU A 21 -16.26 -6.67 -0.03
N ILE A 22 -15.65 -7.78 0.43
CA ILE A 22 -14.67 -8.54 -0.39
C ILE A 22 -15.31 -8.99 -1.70
N LYS A 23 -16.55 -9.51 -1.68
CA LYS A 23 -17.25 -9.94 -2.89
C LYS A 23 -17.51 -8.74 -3.83
N ALA A 24 -17.97 -7.62 -3.30
CA ALA A 24 -18.19 -6.40 -4.09
C ALA A 24 -16.88 -5.91 -4.74
N GLN A 25 -15.79 -5.91 -3.97
CA GLN A 25 -14.47 -5.50 -4.45
C GLN A 25 -13.92 -6.44 -5.54
N VAL A 26 -14.18 -7.75 -5.46
CA VAL A 26 -13.82 -8.72 -6.50
C VAL A 26 -14.57 -8.40 -7.80
N LEU A 27 -15.89 -8.19 -7.73
CA LEU A 27 -16.69 -7.86 -8.92
C LEU A 27 -16.21 -6.57 -9.59
N LEU A 28 -15.88 -5.55 -8.80
CA LEU A 28 -15.31 -4.31 -9.31
C LEU A 28 -13.98 -4.57 -10.05
N ILE A 29 -13.09 -5.36 -9.47
CA ILE A 29 -11.80 -5.69 -10.10
C ILE A 29 -12.00 -6.42 -11.42
N GLU A 30 -12.94 -7.37 -11.50
CA GLU A 30 -13.24 -8.07 -12.74
C GLU A 30 -13.83 -7.12 -13.80
N GLN A 31 -14.71 -6.20 -13.43
CA GLN A 31 -15.21 -5.17 -14.34
C GLN A 31 -14.09 -4.28 -14.87
N LEU A 32 -13.20 -3.79 -14.00
CA LEU A 32 -12.04 -2.98 -14.39
C LEU A 32 -11.08 -3.78 -15.29
N ARG A 33 -10.86 -5.06 -14.98
CA ARG A 33 -10.01 -5.94 -15.78
C ARG A 33 -10.58 -6.10 -17.19
N LEU A 34 -11.88 -6.35 -17.32
CA LEU A 34 -12.56 -6.44 -18.61
C LEU A 34 -12.48 -5.10 -19.36
N GLY A 35 -12.70 -3.97 -18.68
CA GLY A 35 -12.56 -2.63 -19.25
C GLY A 35 -11.16 -2.37 -19.82
N VAL A 36 -10.12 -2.76 -19.10
CA VAL A 36 -8.71 -2.68 -19.56
C VAL A 36 -8.44 -3.60 -20.74
N GLN A 37 -8.91 -4.86 -20.69
CA GLN A 37 -8.72 -5.84 -21.77
C GLN A 37 -9.40 -5.40 -23.07
N LEU A 38 -10.60 -4.83 -22.96
CA LEU A 38 -11.35 -4.29 -24.09
C LEU A 38 -10.86 -2.90 -24.53
N LYS A 39 -9.77 -2.38 -23.96
CA LYS A 39 -9.21 -1.03 -24.19
C LYS A 39 -10.21 0.12 -23.96
N LYS A 40 -11.30 -0.14 -23.24
CA LYS A 40 -12.32 0.85 -22.85
C LYS A 40 -11.87 1.68 -21.65
N GLU A 41 -11.02 1.12 -20.79
CA GLU A 41 -10.48 1.79 -19.61
C GLU A 41 -8.94 1.82 -19.67
N LYS A 42 -8.36 3.02 -19.71
CA LYS A 42 -6.89 3.23 -19.79
C LYS A 42 -6.22 3.25 -18.42
N ASP A 43 -6.99 3.39 -17.35
CA ASP A 43 -6.47 3.55 -15.99
C ASP A 43 -6.12 2.19 -15.36
N THR A 44 -4.97 1.67 -15.76
CA THR A 44 -4.39 0.45 -15.17
C THR A 44 -3.90 0.66 -13.74
N ALA A 45 -3.62 1.91 -13.35
CA ALA A 45 -3.19 2.25 -11.99
C ALA A 45 -4.33 2.06 -10.99
N LYS A 46 -5.57 2.41 -11.38
CA LYS A 46 -6.79 2.12 -10.61
C LYS A 46 -6.98 0.63 -10.38
N LEU A 47 -6.87 -0.21 -11.43
CA LEU A 47 -6.92 -1.68 -11.27
C LEU A 47 -5.90 -2.19 -10.25
N ARG A 48 -4.65 -1.68 -10.30
CA ARG A 48 -3.61 -2.04 -9.32
C ARG A 48 -3.95 -1.58 -7.90
N ARG A 49 -4.53 -0.39 -7.75
CA ARG A 49 -4.97 0.14 -6.45
C ARG A 49 -6.07 -0.72 -5.84
N GLU A 50 -7.09 -1.05 -6.63
CA GLU A 50 -8.22 -1.87 -6.17
C GLU A 50 -7.75 -3.29 -5.78
N ARG A 51 -6.81 -3.88 -6.52
CA ARG A 51 -6.18 -5.17 -6.16
C ARG A 51 -5.46 -5.12 -4.81
N ARG A 52 -4.71 -4.04 -4.53
CA ARG A 52 -4.07 -3.85 -3.22
C ARG A 52 -5.10 -3.72 -2.10
N GLN A 53 -6.21 -3.05 -2.37
CA GLN A 53 -7.31 -2.95 -1.40
C GLN A 53 -7.91 -4.32 -1.10
N LEU A 54 -8.21 -5.11 -2.14
CA LEU A 54 -8.71 -6.48 -1.96
C LEU A 54 -7.75 -7.35 -1.13
N ALA A 55 -6.44 -7.23 -1.37
CA ALA A 55 -5.44 -7.96 -0.60
C ALA A 55 -5.52 -7.62 0.90
N ARG A 56 -5.61 -6.32 1.25
CA ARG A 56 -5.78 -5.87 2.63
C ARG A 56 -7.03 -6.44 3.29
N MET A 57 -8.15 -6.40 2.57
CA MET A 57 -9.42 -6.94 3.08
C MET A 57 -9.33 -8.44 3.34
N LYS A 58 -8.71 -9.21 2.42
CA LYS A 58 -8.48 -10.65 2.60
C LYS A 58 -7.55 -10.94 3.78
N THR A 59 -6.51 -10.14 3.99
CA THR A 59 -5.62 -10.27 5.16
C THR A 59 -6.37 -10.06 6.47
N GLU A 60 -7.21 -9.03 6.55
CA GLU A 60 -8.03 -8.77 7.75
C GLU A 60 -9.09 -9.85 7.97
N TRP A 61 -9.69 -10.37 6.90
CA TRP A 61 -10.62 -11.49 6.98
C TRP A 61 -9.92 -12.74 7.51
N ALA A 62 -8.77 -13.11 6.94
CA ALA A 62 -7.97 -14.23 7.41
C ALA A 62 -7.59 -14.08 8.88
N ARG A 63 -7.10 -12.90 9.29
CA ARG A 63 -6.76 -12.60 10.68
C ARG A 63 -7.94 -12.79 11.62
N LYS A 64 -9.12 -12.27 11.27
CA LYS A 64 -10.32 -12.40 12.10
C LYS A 64 -10.84 -13.85 12.16
N THR A 65 -10.82 -14.57 11.03
CA THR A 65 -11.20 -15.99 10.99
C THR A 65 -10.25 -16.84 11.83
N THR A 66 -8.93 -16.63 11.71
CA THR A 66 -7.94 -17.31 12.54
C THR A 66 -8.13 -17.00 14.03
N ALA A 67 -8.43 -15.74 14.39
CA ALA A 67 -8.71 -15.37 15.77
C ALA A 67 -9.98 -16.01 16.34
N GLN A 68 -11.03 -16.19 15.52
CA GLN A 68 -12.23 -16.94 15.93
C GLN A 68 -11.94 -18.43 16.14
N LEU A 69 -11.16 -19.04 15.25
CA LEU A 69 -10.80 -20.46 15.32
C LEU A 69 -9.86 -20.77 16.49
N GLN A 70 -9.01 -19.83 16.89
CA GLN A 70 -8.04 -20.00 17.99
C GLN A 70 -8.63 -19.73 19.38
N GLY A 71 -9.94 -19.45 19.48
CA GLY A 71 -10.66 -19.36 20.75
C GLY A 71 -9.95 -18.52 21.82
N VAL A 72 -10.10 -17.19 21.78
CA VAL A 72 -9.71 -16.27 22.87
C VAL A 72 -8.33 -16.59 23.46
N THR A 73 -7.25 -16.35 22.71
CA THR A 73 -5.93 -16.24 23.33
C THR A 73 -5.31 -14.88 22.99
N LYS A 74 -4.80 -14.27 24.07
CA LYS A 74 -4.30 -12.91 24.23
C LYS A 74 -3.36 -12.47 23.10
N PRO A 75 -3.20 -11.14 22.88
CA PRO A 75 -2.27 -10.64 21.88
C PRO A 75 -0.88 -11.21 22.12
N SER A 76 -0.40 -12.02 21.19
CA SER A 76 0.99 -12.42 21.11
C SER A 76 1.80 -11.17 20.76
N THR A 77 2.38 -10.57 21.78
CA THR A 77 3.34 -9.48 21.69
C THR A 77 4.61 -10.06 21.08
N VAL A 78 4.65 -10.13 19.74
CA VAL A 78 5.93 -10.31 19.05
C VAL A 78 6.71 -9.01 19.28
N PRO A 79 7.89 -9.02 19.92
CA PRO A 79 8.71 -7.84 19.97
C PRO A 79 9.12 -7.51 18.53
N THR A 80 8.52 -6.47 17.97
CA THR A 80 9.07 -5.82 16.79
C THR A 80 10.40 -5.23 17.24
N SER A 81 11.50 -5.93 16.94
CA SER A 81 12.83 -5.38 17.11
C SER A 81 12.86 -4.01 16.45
N ALA A 82 13.00 -3.01 17.31
CA ALA A 82 13.12 -1.62 16.93
C ALA A 82 14.36 -1.45 16.06
N LYS A 83 14.14 -0.97 14.83
CA LYS A 83 14.87 0.13 14.21
C LYS A 83 16.26 0.42 14.81
N ALA A 84 17.29 -0.21 14.25
CA ALA A 84 18.65 0.34 14.29
C ALA A 84 18.82 1.35 13.14
N SER A 85 18.66 2.62 13.49
CA SER A 85 19.64 3.68 13.26
C SER A 85 20.46 3.68 11.97
N ALA A 86 20.15 4.61 11.04
CA ALA A 86 21.15 5.46 10.38
C ALA A 86 20.43 6.57 9.59
N SER A 87 20.06 7.63 10.30
CA SER A 87 19.88 8.96 9.71
C SER A 87 21.02 9.84 10.24
N ALA A 88 21.44 10.80 9.42
CA ALA A 88 22.42 11.87 9.66
C ALA A 88 23.88 11.60 9.26
N LEU A 89 24.18 11.84 7.97
CA LEU A 89 25.25 12.78 7.63
C LEU A 89 24.74 13.68 6.50
N ARG A 90 24.22 14.85 6.89
CA ARG A 90 23.94 15.97 6.00
C ARG A 90 24.36 17.24 6.74
N ALA A 91 25.54 17.75 6.38
CA ALA A 91 26.01 19.11 6.65
C ALA A 91 27.01 19.41 5.52
N THR A 92 26.61 20.17 4.49
CA THR A 92 26.91 21.61 4.28
C THR A 92 28.39 21.87 4.00
N ALA A 93 28.85 22.75 3.12
CA ALA A 93 28.33 23.59 2.04
C ALA A 93 29.57 24.40 1.60
N ASP A 94 29.90 24.47 0.31
CA ASP A 94 30.53 25.64 -0.36
C ASP A 94 30.73 25.26 -1.83
N LYS A 95 29.95 25.75 -2.80
CA LYS A 95 29.94 27.10 -3.39
C LYS A 95 31.31 27.60 -3.83
N THR A 96 31.68 27.32 -5.08
CA THR A 96 32.09 28.36 -6.04
C THR A 96 32.01 27.81 -7.46
N ALA A 97 31.18 28.48 -8.27
CA ALA A 97 31.25 28.48 -9.71
C ALA A 97 32.23 29.59 -10.14
N ASP A 98 33.08 29.34 -11.12
CA ASP A 98 33.56 30.27 -12.16
C ASP A 98 34.48 29.46 -13.09
N ARG A 99 34.16 29.14 -14.35
CA ARG A 99 34.09 30.02 -15.52
C ARG A 99 35.30 30.98 -15.57
N SER A 100 36.29 30.68 -16.41
CA SER A 100 36.99 31.64 -17.31
C SER A 100 38.40 31.17 -17.73
N ALA A 101 38.59 31.10 -19.04
CA ALA A 101 39.81 31.45 -19.79
C ALA A 101 41.16 30.73 -19.51
N SER A 102 41.62 29.96 -20.50
CA SER A 102 42.95 30.22 -21.09
C SER A 102 43.06 29.63 -22.50
N GLN A 103 42.82 30.51 -23.47
CA GLN A 103 43.30 30.44 -24.83
C GLN A 103 44.64 31.21 -24.83
N ALA A 104 45.79 30.56 -25.08
CA ALA A 104 46.98 31.19 -25.68
C ALA A 104 48.19 30.22 -25.77
N ARG A 105 48.56 29.91 -27.02
CA ARG A 105 49.91 30.01 -27.60
C ARG A 105 51.10 29.36 -26.88
N SER A 106 51.72 28.40 -27.56
CA SER A 106 53.10 28.52 -28.09
C SER A 106 53.25 27.60 -29.28
#